data_AF-A0A087A9V8-F1
#
_entry.id   AF-A0A087A9V8-F1
#
_cell.length_a   1.000
_cell.length_b   1.000
_cell.length_c   1.000
_cell.angle_alpha   90.00
_cell.angle_beta   90.00
_cell.angle_gamma   90.00
#
_symmetry.space_group_name_H-M   'P 1'
#
loop_
_entity.id
_entity.type
_entity.pdbx_description
1 polymer ?
#
loop_
_entity_poly.entity_id
_entity_poly.type
_entity_poly.pdbx_seq_one_letter_code
_entity_poly.pdbx_strand_id
1 'polypeptide(L)'
;MPSSWTTVDKDTVTGLPIMLAQNIIAGTVLSVGAIACSGFYLSMIGNVASLVPWALMVVLVAVAFTYIVGFALLWCVESFTLRMREKFRPIAYGVVGALGYGVWGMLVMSSLMNSLDQPLNGVVLSNGDIAALTVNYAVFGFIAYMLAQAYGRSLASRRGLAVGLLVVQIVLAALGIVVGAMMFSALAS
;
A
#
# COMPACT_ATOMS: atom_id res chain seq x y z
N MET A 1 2.05 36.53 8.80
CA MET A 1 3.24 36.08 8.04
C MET A 1 2.75 35.44 6.75
N PRO A 2 3.28 35.81 5.57
CA PRO A 2 2.80 35.23 4.30
C PRO A 2 3.25 33.77 4.22
N SER A 3 2.31 32.85 3.97
CA SER A 3 2.62 31.43 3.79
C SER A 3 3.45 31.25 2.52
N SER A 4 4.75 31.00 2.68
CA SER A 4 5.61 30.57 1.58
C SER A 4 5.08 29.25 1.03
N TRP A 5 4.99 29.12 -0.30
CA TRP A 5 4.52 27.91 -1.00
C TRP A 5 5.39 26.67 -0.75
N THR A 6 6.55 26.84 -0.10
CA THR A 6 7.44 25.76 0.34
C THR A 6 7.26 25.39 1.82
N THR A 7 6.30 26.00 2.51
CA THR A 7 6.05 25.72 3.94
C THR A 7 5.36 24.37 4.05
N VAL A 8 6.16 23.35 4.35
CA VAL A 8 5.63 22.03 4.70
C VAL A 8 5.00 22.10 6.07
N ASP A 9 3.72 21.75 6.16
CA ASP A 9 3.00 21.69 7.41
C ASP A 9 3.58 20.56 8.27
N LYS A 10 4.24 20.97 9.35
CA LYS A 10 4.93 20.09 10.30
C LYS A 10 4.22 20.19 11.64
N ASP A 11 4.22 19.10 12.38
CA ASP A 11 3.78 19.15 13.78
C ASP A 11 4.65 20.15 14.56
N THR A 12 4.00 21.06 15.31
CA THR A 12 4.67 22.17 16.01
C THR A 12 5.50 21.68 17.21
N VAL A 13 5.31 20.43 17.64
CA VAL A 13 5.98 19.82 18.79
C VAL A 13 7.15 18.92 18.36
N THR A 14 7.02 18.18 17.26
CA THR A 14 8.00 17.17 16.83
C THR A 14 8.71 17.48 15.51
N GLY A 15 8.19 18.42 14.70
CA GLY A 15 8.75 18.80 13.40
C GLY A 15 8.53 17.79 12.27
N LEU A 16 7.72 16.74 12.48
CA LEU A 16 7.48 15.69 11.49
C LEU A 16 6.48 16.16 10.42
N PRO A 17 6.77 16.00 9.11
CA PRO A 17 5.84 16.36 8.04
C PRO A 17 4.55 15.55 8.12
N ILE A 18 3.40 16.21 8.06
CA ILE A 18 2.09 15.54 8.18
C ILE A 18 1.88 14.53 7.04
N MET A 19 2.21 14.90 5.80
CA MET A 19 2.14 13.99 4.65
C MET A 19 2.98 12.71 4.84
N LEU A 20 4.16 12.80 5.48
CA LEU A 20 4.99 11.64 5.76
C LEU A 20 4.29 10.70 6.76
N ALA A 21 3.71 11.27 7.82
CA ALA A 21 2.96 10.50 8.81
C ALA A 21 1.72 9.82 8.18
N GLN A 22 1.02 10.52 7.29
CA GLN A 22 -0.09 9.95 6.51
C GLN A 22 0.37 8.76 5.65
N ASN A 23 1.50 8.90 4.96
CA ASN A 23 2.04 7.82 4.12
C ASN A 23 2.44 6.59 4.95
N ILE A 24 3.04 6.81 6.13
CA ILE A 24 3.40 5.73 7.05
C ILE A 24 2.13 4.98 7.53
N ILE A 25 1.04 5.70 7.82
CA ILE A 25 -0.24 5.07 8.19
C ILE A 25 -0.78 4.25 7.03
N ALA A 26 -0.83 4.84 5.82
CA ALA A 26 -1.33 4.16 4.64
C ALA A 26 -0.56 2.84 4.41
N GLY A 27 0.76 2.88 4.42
CA GLY A 27 1.59 1.67 4.25
C GLY A 27 1.43 0.65 5.36
N THR A 28 1.23 1.09 6.61
CA THR A 28 0.95 0.17 7.72
C THR A 28 -0.38 -0.55 7.52
N VAL A 29 -1.44 0.18 7.20
CA VAL A 29 -2.78 -0.40 6.97
C VAL A 29 -2.77 -1.34 5.78
N LEU A 30 -2.11 -0.95 4.68
CA LEU A 30 -1.98 -1.80 3.50
C LEU A 30 -1.14 -3.05 3.77
N SER A 31 -0.08 -2.95 4.57
CA SER A 31 0.74 -4.12 4.96
C SER A 31 -0.05 -5.10 5.82
N VAL A 32 -0.84 -4.61 6.78
CA VAL A 32 -1.74 -5.45 7.59
C VAL A 32 -2.81 -6.10 6.70
N GLY A 33 -3.39 -5.31 5.79
CA GLY A 33 -4.32 -5.81 4.78
C GLY A 33 -3.72 -6.95 3.97
N ALA A 34 -2.55 -6.72 3.37
CA ALA A 34 -1.78 -7.68 2.58
C ALA A 34 -1.54 -9.01 3.31
N ILE A 35 -1.21 -8.97 4.60
CA ILE A 35 -1.04 -10.19 5.41
C ILE A 35 -2.39 -10.91 5.59
N ALA A 36 -3.45 -10.17 5.90
CA ALA A 36 -4.77 -10.72 6.16
C ALA A 36 -5.41 -11.37 4.91
N CYS A 37 -5.21 -10.79 3.72
CA CYS A 37 -5.73 -11.30 2.46
C CYS A 37 -4.73 -12.21 1.69
N SER A 38 -3.54 -12.45 2.22
CA SER A 38 -2.51 -13.24 1.55
C SER A 38 -2.99 -14.65 1.18
N GLY A 39 -3.68 -15.35 2.10
CA GLY A 39 -4.22 -16.68 1.82
C GLY A 39 -5.29 -16.68 0.73
N PHE A 40 -6.10 -15.62 0.64
CA PHE A 40 -7.07 -15.45 -0.43
C PHE A 40 -6.39 -15.34 -1.79
N TYR A 41 -5.35 -14.49 -1.92
CA TYR A 41 -4.62 -14.37 -3.19
C TYR A 41 -3.84 -15.65 -3.53
N LEU A 42 -3.31 -16.36 -2.54
CA LEU A 42 -2.59 -17.61 -2.76
C LEU A 42 -3.50 -18.70 -3.33
N SER A 43 -4.74 -18.75 -2.85
CA SER A 43 -5.74 -19.71 -3.35
C SER A 43 -6.13 -19.46 -4.80
N MET A 44 -6.05 -18.22 -5.29
CA MET A 44 -6.33 -17.86 -6.68
C MET A 44 -5.26 -18.39 -7.66
N ILE A 45 -4.04 -18.63 -7.18
CA ILE A 45 -2.93 -19.21 -7.97
C ILE A 45 -2.65 -20.67 -7.57
N GLY A 46 -3.67 -21.41 -7.11
CA GLY A 46 -3.54 -22.84 -6.85
C GLY A 46 -2.59 -23.23 -5.71
N ASN A 47 -2.23 -22.31 -4.81
CA ASN A 47 -1.28 -22.53 -3.72
C ASN A 47 0.12 -22.98 -4.16
N VAL A 48 0.61 -22.40 -5.27
CA VAL A 48 1.97 -22.67 -5.81
C VAL A 48 3.13 -22.27 -4.89
N ALA A 49 2.85 -21.53 -3.81
CA ALA A 49 3.86 -21.08 -2.84
C ALA A 49 3.42 -21.36 -1.39
N SER A 50 4.40 -21.38 -0.49
CA SER A 50 4.11 -21.38 0.95
C SER A 50 3.55 -20.03 1.40
N LEU A 51 2.61 -20.07 2.35
CA LEU A 51 1.87 -18.89 2.82
C LEU A 51 2.78 -17.79 3.38
N VAL A 52 3.83 -18.15 4.13
CA VAL A 52 4.71 -17.16 4.77
C VAL A 52 5.55 -16.39 3.74
N PRO A 53 6.30 -17.07 2.83
CA PRO A 53 6.96 -16.40 1.71
C PRO A 53 6.02 -15.56 0.85
N TRP A 54 4.83 -16.08 0.56
CA TRP A 54 3.82 -15.38 -0.22
C TRP A 54 3.34 -14.10 0.48
N ALA A 55 3.02 -14.15 1.77
CA ALA A 55 2.59 -12.98 2.53
C ALA A 55 3.65 -11.86 2.51
N LEU A 56 4.93 -12.21 2.61
CA LEU A 56 6.03 -11.24 2.50
C LEU A 56 6.11 -10.60 1.11
N MET A 57 5.81 -11.35 0.05
CA MET A 57 5.71 -10.80 -1.31
C MET A 57 4.54 -9.84 -1.47
N VAL A 58 3.35 -10.20 -0.97
CA VAL A 58 2.17 -9.31 -1.03
C VAL A 58 2.43 -8.03 -0.22
N VAL A 59 3.10 -8.13 0.93
CA VAL A 59 3.51 -6.98 1.74
C VAL A 59 4.52 -6.11 1.00
N LEU A 60 5.52 -6.71 0.33
CA LEU A 60 6.44 -5.95 -0.52
C LEU A 60 5.69 -5.13 -1.57
N VAL A 61 4.72 -5.73 -2.25
CA VAL A 61 3.90 -5.05 -3.28
C VAL A 61 3.09 -3.90 -2.66
N ALA A 62 2.55 -4.08 -1.46
CA ALA A 62 1.84 -3.03 -0.73
C ALA A 62 2.75 -1.87 -0.30
N VAL A 63 3.96 -2.19 0.19
CA VAL A 63 4.96 -1.20 0.58
C VAL A 63 5.47 -0.45 -0.66
N ALA A 64 5.78 -1.15 -1.74
CA ALA A 64 6.21 -0.56 -3.01
C ALA A 64 5.16 0.43 -3.54
N PHE A 65 3.88 0.05 -3.53
CA PHE A 65 2.80 0.98 -3.87
C PHE A 65 2.87 2.24 -3.01
N THR A 66 2.89 2.09 -1.69
CA THR A 66 2.82 3.20 -0.74
C THR A 66 3.92 4.24 -0.99
N TYR A 67 5.16 3.80 -1.21
CA TYR A 67 6.30 4.71 -1.35
C TYR A 67 6.56 5.19 -2.78
N ILE A 68 6.07 4.50 -3.80
CA ILE A 68 6.25 4.92 -5.20
C ILE A 68 5.05 5.75 -5.67
N VAL A 69 3.86 5.15 -5.64
CA VAL A 69 2.62 5.75 -6.17
C VAL A 69 1.87 6.46 -5.06
N GLY A 70 1.86 5.87 -3.87
CA GLY A 70 0.99 6.28 -2.79
C GLY A 70 1.27 7.68 -2.26
N PHE A 71 2.55 8.02 -2.15
CA PHE A 71 2.99 9.36 -1.78
C PHE A 71 2.56 10.42 -2.82
N ALA A 72 2.66 10.11 -4.11
CA ALA A 72 2.20 11.02 -5.17
C ALA A 72 0.67 11.22 -5.11
N LEU A 73 -0.09 10.16 -4.81
CA LEU A 73 -1.54 10.25 -4.65
C LEU A 73 -1.95 11.10 -3.45
N LEU A 74 -1.20 11.04 -2.33
CA LEU A 74 -1.41 11.94 -1.19
C LEU A 74 -1.23 13.40 -1.60
N TRP A 75 -0.18 13.70 -2.38
CA TRP A 75 0.04 15.05 -2.91
C TRP A 75 -1.08 15.52 -3.83
N CYS A 76 -1.54 14.64 -4.72
CA CYS A 76 -2.64 14.92 -5.63
C CYS A 76 -3.92 15.25 -4.85
N VAL A 77 -4.31 14.40 -3.90
CA VAL A 77 -5.56 14.60 -3.15
C VAL A 77 -5.48 15.81 -2.22
N GLU A 78 -4.31 16.12 -1.66
CA GLU A 78 -4.14 17.34 -0.86
C GLU A 78 -4.38 18.59 -1.73
N SER A 79 -3.83 18.60 -2.94
CA SER A 79 -4.05 19.68 -3.92
C SER A 79 -5.54 19.84 -4.28
N PHE A 80 -6.27 18.73 -4.47
CA PHE A 80 -7.71 18.76 -4.75
C PHE A 80 -8.56 19.18 -3.55
N THR A 81 -8.15 18.80 -2.33
CA THR A 81 -8.93 19.01 -1.11
C THR A 81 -8.75 20.40 -0.48
N LEU A 82 -7.84 21.22 -0.99
CA LEU A 82 -7.66 22.63 -0.59
C LEU A 82 -8.97 23.43 -0.64
N ARG A 83 -9.83 23.16 -1.61
CA ARG A 83 -11.12 23.86 -1.81
C ARG A 83 -12.33 23.07 -1.29
N MET A 84 -12.12 21.93 -0.64
CA MET A 84 -13.19 21.02 -0.23
C MET A 84 -13.57 21.22 1.23
N ARG A 85 -14.87 21.08 1.55
CA ARG A 85 -15.37 21.07 2.94
C ARG A 85 -14.72 19.95 3.74
N GLU A 86 -14.35 20.25 4.98
CA GLU A 86 -13.60 19.35 5.86
C GLU A 86 -14.24 17.97 6.04
N LYS A 87 -15.58 17.93 6.08
CA LYS A 87 -16.36 16.69 6.22
C LYS A 87 -16.13 15.69 5.07
N PHE A 88 -15.80 16.15 3.87
CA PHE A 88 -15.61 15.29 2.70
C PHE A 88 -14.15 14.92 2.44
N ARG A 89 -13.19 15.54 3.14
CA ARG A 89 -11.76 15.27 2.95
C ARG A 89 -11.41 13.78 3.16
N PRO A 90 -11.85 13.10 4.24
CA PRO A 90 -11.50 11.68 4.43
C PRO A 90 -12.04 10.79 3.32
N ILE A 91 -13.23 11.10 2.79
CA ILE A 91 -13.84 10.35 1.69
C ILE A 91 -13.04 10.57 0.40
N ALA A 92 -12.62 11.81 0.11
CA ALA A 92 -11.81 12.10 -1.07
C ALA A 92 -10.47 11.35 -1.04
N TYR A 93 -9.80 11.32 0.12
CA TYR A 93 -8.59 10.52 0.32
C TYR A 93 -8.87 9.03 0.10
N GLY A 94 -9.95 8.50 0.70
CA GLY A 94 -10.37 7.12 0.49
C GLY A 94 -10.61 6.79 -0.99
N VAL A 95 -11.35 7.62 -1.73
CA VAL A 95 -11.62 7.39 -3.17
C VAL A 95 -10.32 7.37 -3.98
N VAL A 96 -9.41 8.31 -3.72
CA VAL A 96 -8.10 8.34 -4.40
C VAL A 96 -7.27 7.10 -4.08
N GLY A 97 -7.25 6.68 -2.82
CA GLY A 97 -6.60 5.44 -2.39
C GLY A 97 -7.21 4.20 -3.03
N ALA A 98 -8.55 4.15 -3.16
CA ALA A 98 -9.27 3.06 -3.79
C ALA A 98 -8.92 2.91 -5.26
N LEU A 99 -8.91 4.02 -6.00
CA LEU A 99 -8.55 4.03 -7.41
C LEU A 99 -7.08 3.67 -7.60
N GLY A 100 -6.18 4.28 -6.83
CA GLY A 100 -4.75 4.04 -6.92
C GLY A 100 -4.37 2.59 -6.61
N TYR A 101 -4.78 2.09 -5.45
CA TYR A 101 -4.43 0.74 -5.04
C TYR A 101 -5.21 -0.33 -5.81
N GLY A 102 -6.46 -0.04 -6.21
CA GLY A 102 -7.24 -0.90 -7.10
C GLY A 102 -6.55 -1.11 -8.45
N VAL A 103 -6.12 -0.03 -9.13
CA VAL A 103 -5.35 -0.11 -10.39
C VAL A 103 -4.02 -0.84 -10.17
N TRP A 104 -3.36 -0.61 -9.03
CA TRP A 104 -2.14 -1.34 -8.67
C TRP A 104 -2.38 -2.84 -8.53
N GLY A 105 -3.47 -3.26 -7.89
CA GLY A 105 -3.88 -4.66 -7.82
C GLY A 105 -4.19 -5.25 -9.20
N MET A 106 -4.93 -4.50 -10.02
CA MET A 106 -5.32 -4.93 -11.36
C MET A 106 -4.12 -5.15 -12.29
N LEU A 107 -3.11 -4.29 -12.22
CA LEU A 107 -1.98 -4.30 -13.16
C LEU A 107 -0.75 -5.00 -12.60
N VAL A 108 -0.31 -4.62 -11.39
CA VAL A 108 0.96 -5.08 -10.83
C VAL A 108 0.78 -6.44 -10.16
N MET A 109 -0.24 -6.57 -9.31
CA MET A 109 -0.44 -7.82 -8.57
C MET A 109 -0.87 -8.98 -9.48
N SER A 110 -1.77 -8.73 -10.43
CA SER A 110 -2.14 -9.74 -11.44
C SER A 110 -0.92 -10.20 -12.26
N SER A 111 -0.05 -9.27 -12.65
CA SER A 111 1.19 -9.59 -13.38
C SER A 111 2.15 -10.40 -12.52
N LEU A 112 2.30 -10.06 -11.24
CA LEU A 112 3.11 -10.84 -10.30
C LEU A 112 2.58 -12.27 -10.14
N MET A 113 1.27 -12.42 -9.96
CA MET A 113 0.60 -13.71 -9.83
C MET A 113 0.78 -14.57 -11.07
N ASN A 114 0.55 -14.01 -12.26
CA ASN A 114 0.75 -14.71 -13.52
C ASN A 114 2.22 -15.09 -13.76
N SER A 115 3.17 -14.26 -13.33
CA SER A 115 4.61 -14.55 -13.47
C SER A 115 5.07 -15.74 -12.63
N LEU A 116 4.36 -16.04 -11.53
CA LEU A 116 4.64 -17.23 -10.71
C LEU A 116 3.93 -18.47 -11.26
N ASP A 117 2.72 -18.31 -11.80
CA ASP A 117 1.87 -19.43 -12.18
C ASP A 117 2.20 -19.98 -13.58
N GLN A 118 2.53 -19.11 -14.54
CA GLN A 118 2.85 -19.52 -15.92
C GLN A 118 4.03 -20.50 -16.04
N PRO A 119 5.17 -20.32 -15.35
CA PRO A 119 6.28 -21.27 -15.40
C PRO A 119 5.92 -22.66 -14.82
N LEU A 120 4.87 -22.74 -14.00
CA LEU A 120 4.42 -23.97 -13.35
C LEU A 120 3.32 -24.70 -14.15
N ASN A 121 3.08 -24.31 -15.40
CA ASN A 121 1.92 -24.73 -16.20
C ASN A 121 0.56 -24.43 -15.52
N GLY A 122 0.54 -23.42 -14.65
CA GLY A 122 -0.67 -22.96 -13.99
C GLY A 122 -1.60 -22.19 -14.93
N VAL A 123 -2.85 -22.03 -14.51
CA VAL A 123 -3.89 -21.37 -15.30
C VAL A 123 -3.82 -19.86 -15.03
N VAL A 124 -3.53 -19.08 -16.07
CA VAL A 124 -3.57 -17.61 -16.03
C VAL A 124 -4.84 -17.12 -15.34
N LEU A 125 -4.69 -16.13 -14.45
CA LEU A 125 -5.78 -15.60 -13.64
C LEU A 125 -7.01 -15.26 -14.49
N SER A 126 -8.18 -15.75 -14.08
CA SER A 126 -9.42 -15.47 -14.82
C SER A 126 -9.81 -14.00 -14.68
N ASN A 127 -10.63 -13.48 -15.61
CA ASN A 127 -11.17 -12.13 -15.50
C ASN A 127 -11.96 -11.92 -14.19
N GLY A 128 -12.59 -12.98 -13.67
CA GLY A 128 -13.29 -12.96 -12.39
C GLY A 128 -12.35 -12.79 -11.19
N ASP A 129 -11.21 -13.48 -11.22
CA ASP A 129 -10.20 -13.38 -10.17
C ASP A 129 -9.49 -12.02 -10.20
N ILE A 130 -9.19 -11.50 -11.39
CA ILE A 130 -8.64 -10.15 -11.56
C ILE A 130 -9.63 -9.10 -11.02
N ALA A 131 -10.92 -9.26 -11.29
CA ALA A 131 -11.95 -8.36 -10.76
C ALA A 131 -12.03 -8.44 -9.22
N ALA A 132 -12.04 -9.64 -8.64
CA ALA A 132 -12.08 -9.83 -7.19
C ALA A 132 -10.83 -9.27 -6.50
N LEU A 133 -9.65 -9.49 -7.09
CA LEU A 133 -8.38 -8.91 -6.66
C LEU A 133 -8.45 -7.38 -6.66
N THR A 134 -8.89 -6.80 -7.78
CA THR A 134 -8.99 -5.34 -7.97
C THR A 134 -9.92 -4.70 -6.94
N VAL A 135 -11.09 -5.31 -6.70
CA VAL A 135 -12.05 -4.82 -5.71
C VAL A 135 -11.46 -4.91 -4.30
N ASN A 136 -10.80 -6.02 -3.95
CA ASN A 136 -10.19 -6.18 -2.64
C ASN A 136 -9.09 -5.14 -2.38
N TYR A 137 -8.21 -4.93 -3.36
CA TYR A 137 -7.22 -3.85 -3.34
C TYR A 137 -7.90 -2.48 -3.22
N ALA A 138 -8.94 -2.19 -3.99
CA ALA A 138 -9.64 -0.91 -3.90
C ALA A 138 -10.22 -0.65 -2.50
N VAL A 139 -10.78 -1.68 -1.83
CA VAL A 139 -11.31 -1.56 -0.47
C VAL A 139 -10.19 -1.24 0.54
N PHE A 140 -9.07 -1.95 0.48
CA PHE A 140 -7.93 -1.66 1.37
C PHE A 140 -7.31 -0.28 1.08
N GLY A 141 -7.21 0.11 -0.18
CA GLY A 141 -6.79 1.44 -0.59
C GLY A 141 -7.68 2.53 -0.01
N PHE A 142 -9.00 2.33 -0.06
CA PHE A 142 -9.96 3.24 0.55
C PHE A 142 -9.73 3.41 2.05
N ILE A 143 -9.67 2.29 2.78
CA ILE A 143 -9.53 2.31 4.23
C ILE A 143 -8.19 2.94 4.63
N ALA A 144 -7.10 2.55 3.97
CA ALA A 144 -5.76 3.05 4.27
C ALA A 144 -5.66 4.57 4.12
N TYR A 145 -6.18 5.13 3.04
CA TYR A 145 -6.10 6.56 2.78
C TYR A 145 -7.08 7.37 3.63
N MET A 146 -8.26 6.82 3.90
CA MET A 146 -9.20 7.44 4.83
C MET A 146 -8.60 7.52 6.25
N LEU A 147 -7.97 6.45 6.72
CA LEU A 147 -7.29 6.40 8.02
C LEU A 147 -6.04 7.29 8.04
N ALA A 148 -5.28 7.34 6.96
CA ALA A 148 -4.15 8.25 6.82
C ALA A 148 -4.59 9.70 7.04
N GLN A 149 -5.67 10.13 6.38
CA GLN A 149 -6.19 11.48 6.56
C GLN A 149 -6.73 11.73 7.97
N ALA A 150 -7.40 10.76 8.57
CA ALA A 150 -7.97 10.90 9.92
C ALA A 150 -6.91 10.98 11.02
N TYR A 151 -5.84 10.18 10.92
CA TYR A 151 -4.87 9.99 11.99
C TYR A 151 -3.48 10.59 11.71
N GLY A 152 -3.26 11.19 10.53
CA GLY A 152 -1.96 11.76 10.13
C GLY A 152 -1.37 12.75 11.14
N ARG A 153 -2.18 13.67 11.66
CA ARG A 153 -1.74 14.63 12.71
C ARG A 153 -1.43 13.93 14.04
N SER A 154 -2.22 12.93 14.41
CA SER A 154 -2.00 12.17 15.64
C SER A 154 -0.67 11.42 15.59
N LEU A 155 -0.35 10.77 14.46
CA LEU A 155 0.92 10.08 14.30
C LEU A 155 2.10 11.06 14.17
N ALA A 156 1.92 12.21 13.53
CA ALA A 156 2.96 13.24 13.41
C ALA A 156 3.45 13.69 14.80
N SER A 157 2.53 13.88 15.77
CA SER A 157 2.89 14.21 17.16
C SER A 157 3.63 13.10 17.94
N ARG A 158 3.70 11.87 17.41
CA ARG A 158 4.30 10.70 18.06
C ARG A 158 5.48 10.14 17.25
N ARG A 159 6.57 10.92 17.19
CA ARG A 159 7.78 10.59 16.40
C ARG A 159 8.31 9.17 16.58
N GLY A 160 8.35 8.67 17.82
CA GLY A 160 8.82 7.30 18.10
C GLY A 160 7.98 6.22 17.42
N LEU A 161 6.65 6.36 17.43
CA LEU A 161 5.75 5.43 16.75
C LEU A 161 5.87 5.54 15.23
N ALA A 162 5.95 6.76 14.69
CA ALA A 162 6.09 6.98 13.26
C ALA A 162 7.38 6.33 12.71
N VAL A 163 8.50 6.53 13.40
CA VAL A 163 9.79 5.91 13.02
C VAL A 163 9.74 4.40 13.19
N GLY A 164 9.16 3.89 14.28
CA GLY A 164 9.01 2.45 14.50
C GLY A 164 8.21 1.77 13.38
N LEU A 165 7.06 2.34 13.00
CA LEU A 165 6.23 1.83 11.90
C LEU A 165 6.95 1.89 10.55
N LEU A 166 7.73 2.95 10.30
CA LEU A 166 8.54 3.07 9.09
C LEU A 166 9.63 1.99 9.04
N VAL A 167 10.34 1.76 10.14
CA VAL A 167 11.39 0.73 10.22
C VAL A 167 10.79 -0.65 9.98
N VAL A 168 9.64 -0.96 10.59
CA VAL A 168 8.95 -2.25 10.36
C VAL A 168 8.61 -2.44 8.89
N GLN A 169 8.10 -1.42 8.21
CA GLN A 169 7.79 -1.49 6.77
C GLN A 169 9.03 -1.74 5.91
N ILE A 170 10.14 -1.06 6.22
CA ILE A 170 11.42 -1.26 5.51
C ILE A 170 11.94 -2.68 5.71
N VAL A 171 11.89 -3.20 6.95
CA VAL A 171 12.32 -4.57 7.26
C VAL A 171 11.46 -5.59 6.52
N LEU A 172 10.13 -5.43 6.55
CA LEU A 172 9.21 -6.33 5.84
C LEU A 172 9.43 -6.29 4.32
N ALA A 173 9.67 -5.11 3.74
CA ALA A 173 9.98 -4.99 2.32
C ALA A 173 11.33 -5.63 1.97
N ALA A 174 12.37 -5.43 2.79
CA ALA A 174 13.66 -6.07 2.58
C ALA A 174 13.54 -7.60 2.62
N LEU A 175 12.80 -8.14 3.58
CA LEU A 175 12.50 -9.58 3.64
C LEU A 175 11.72 -10.05 2.42
N GLY A 176 10.71 -9.29 1.98
CA GLY A 176 9.95 -9.59 0.78
C GLY A 176 10.83 -9.62 -0.49
N ILE A 177 11.82 -8.72 -0.61
CA ILE A 177 12.76 -8.72 -1.75
C ILE A 177 13.60 -9.99 -1.75
N VAL A 178 14.17 -10.35 -0.59
CA VAL A 178 14.99 -11.57 -0.46
C VAL A 178 14.17 -12.81 -0.81
N VAL A 179 12.95 -12.90 -0.28
CA VAL A 179 12.04 -14.02 -0.56
C VAL A 179 11.65 -14.04 -2.02
N GLY A 180 11.34 -12.90 -2.63
CA GLY A 180 11.01 -12.81 -4.05
C GLY A 180 12.15 -13.32 -4.93
N ALA A 181 13.39 -12.92 -4.63
CA ALA A 181 14.57 -13.41 -5.34
C ALA A 181 14.69 -14.94 -5.22
N MET A 182 14.47 -15.50 -4.03
CA MET A 182 14.48 -16.96 -3.83
C MET A 182 13.35 -17.67 -4.60
N MET A 183 12.13 -17.13 -4.56
CA MET A 183 10.97 -17.71 -5.24
C MET A 183 11.16 -17.72 -6.76
N PHE A 184 11.57 -16.59 -7.35
CA PHE A 184 11.82 -16.52 -8.79
C PHE A 184 13.05 -17.30 -9.23
N SER A 185 14.10 -17.40 -8.39
CA SER A 185 15.25 -18.24 -8.68
C SER A 185 14.89 -19.72 -8.74
N ALA A 186 13.94 -20.18 -7.94
CA ALA A 186 13.47 -21.57 -7.96
C ALA A 186 12.60 -21.91 -9.18
N LEU A 187 12.05 -20.90 -9.87
CA LEU A 187 11.28 -21.06 -11.11
C LEU A 187 12.16 -21.08 -12.36
N ALA A 188 13.38 -20.56 -12.26
CA ALA A 188 14.34 -20.52 -13.37
C ALA A 188 15.19 -21.80 -13.51
N SER A 189 15.07 -22.73 -12.56
CA SER A 189 15.75 -24.03 -12.52
C SER A 189 14.85 -25.15 -13.01
#